data_AF-A0A531MF93-F1
#
_entry.id   AF-A0A531MF93-F1
#
_cell.length_a   1.000
_cell.length_b   1.000
_cell.length_c   1.000
_cell.angle_alpha   90.00
_cell.angle_beta   90.00
_cell.angle_gamma   90.00
#
_symmetry.space_group_name_H-M   'P 1'
#
loop_
_entity.id
_entity.type
_entity.pdbx_description
1 polymer ?
#
loop_
_entity_poly.entity_id
_entity_poly.type
_entity_poly.pdbx_seq_one_letter_code
_entity_poly.pdbx_strand_id
1 'polypeptide(L)'
;MYLLHIANKNYSSWSLRPWILMRELDIPFEERLTPFPTGSSWTLYRPFSPSGRVPCLIDDGWAVWDSLAIAEYLAERHQGVWPADAKARAWVR
;
A
#
# COMPACT_ATOMS: atom_id res chain seq x y z
N MET A 1 -8.17 10.05 -6.63
CA MET A 1 -8.75 8.70 -6.43
C MET A 1 -7.60 7.75 -6.29
N TYR A 2 -7.58 6.93 -5.24
CA TYR A 2 -6.47 6.02 -4.98
C TYR A 2 -6.43 4.86 -5.97
N LEU A 3 -5.23 4.57 -6.50
CA LEU A 3 -4.94 3.37 -7.27
C LEU A 3 -3.84 2.57 -6.55
N LEU A 4 -4.19 1.40 -6.02
CA LEU A 4 -3.27 0.55 -5.28
C LEU A 4 -2.75 -0.57 -6.18
N HIS A 5 -1.48 -0.49 -6.56
CA HIS A 5 -0.78 -1.57 -7.25
C HIS A 5 -0.31 -2.62 -6.25
N ILE A 6 -0.68 -3.88 -6.50
CA ILE A 6 -0.33 -5.03 -5.67
C ILE A 6 0.15 -6.23 -6.49
N ALA A 7 0.80 -7.17 -5.82
CA ALA A 7 0.93 -8.54 -6.30
C ALA A 7 -0.06 -9.46 -5.57
N ASN A 8 0.13 -10.78 -5.69
CA ASN A 8 -0.74 -11.76 -5.06
C ASN A 8 -0.74 -11.61 -3.52
N LYS A 9 -1.93 -11.36 -2.95
CA LYS A 9 -2.15 -11.11 -1.52
C LYS A 9 -1.78 -12.30 -0.61
N ASN A 10 -1.81 -13.52 -1.14
CA ASN A 10 -1.44 -14.73 -0.41
C ASN A 10 0.09 -14.91 -0.32
N TYR A 11 0.85 -14.28 -1.22
CA TYR A 11 2.31 -14.42 -1.28
C TYR A 11 3.05 -13.11 -0.97
N SER A 12 2.36 -11.97 -0.96
CA SER A 12 2.91 -10.67 -0.61
C SER A 12 2.15 -10.09 0.58
N SER A 13 2.64 -10.37 1.79
CA SER A 13 2.12 -9.72 3.00
C SER A 13 2.22 -8.20 2.92
N TRP A 14 3.21 -7.69 2.18
CA TRP A 14 3.38 -6.25 1.96
C TRP A 14 2.25 -5.67 1.12
N SER A 15 1.80 -6.39 0.09
CA SER A 15 0.63 -5.99 -0.69
C SER A 15 -0.67 -6.11 0.10
N LEU A 16 -0.78 -7.14 0.94
CA LEU A 16 -1.96 -7.38 1.77
C LEU A 16 -2.19 -6.25 2.79
N ARG A 17 -1.13 -5.74 3.44
CA ARG A 17 -1.24 -4.73 4.51
C ARG A 17 -2.03 -3.47 4.13
N PRO A 18 -1.66 -2.70 3.09
CA PRO A 18 -2.43 -1.52 2.71
C PRO A 18 -3.79 -1.91 2.13
N TRP A 19 -3.89 -3.06 1.44
CA TRP A 19 -5.16 -3.53 0.90
C TRP A 19 -6.18 -3.80 2.02
N ILE A 20 -5.84 -4.61 3.02
CA ILE A 20 -6.75 -4.94 4.11
C ILE A 20 -7.10 -3.69 4.92
N LEU A 21 -6.12 -2.80 5.16
CA LEU A 21 -6.37 -1.53 5.83
C LEU A 21 -7.42 -0.69 5.11
N MET A 22 -7.25 -0.49 3.80
CA MET A 22 -8.18 0.32 3.02
C MET A 22 -9.56 -0.34 2.91
N ARG A 23 -9.62 -1.68 2.86
CA ARG A 23 -10.87 -2.44 2.83
C ARG A 23 -11.62 -2.37 4.15
N GLU A 24 -10.96 -2.58 5.28
CA GLU A 24 -11.59 -2.60 6.62
C GLU A 24 -12.05 -1.20 7.06
N LEU A 25 -11.42 -0.13 6.56
CA LEU A 25 -11.81 1.24 6.83
C LEU A 25 -12.75 1.83 5.76
N ASP A 26 -13.25 1.01 4.83
CA ASP A 26 -14.11 1.44 3.72
C ASP A 26 -13.53 2.62 2.91
N ILE A 27 -12.20 2.73 2.81
CA ILE A 27 -11.53 3.76 2.03
C ILE A 27 -11.68 3.38 0.55
N PRO A 28 -12.26 4.23 -0.33
CA PRO A 28 -12.41 3.89 -1.74
C PRO A 28 -11.08 3.85 -2.49
N PHE A 29 -10.80 2.77 -3.22
CA PHE A 29 -9.64 2.66 -4.10
C PHE A 29 -9.89 1.70 -5.26
N GLU A 30 -9.17 1.91 -6.37
CA GLU A 30 -9.02 0.93 -7.44
C GLU A 30 -7.86 -0.02 -7.11
N GLU A 31 -8.10 -1.32 -7.19
CA GLU A 31 -7.05 -2.33 -7.06
C GLU A 31 -6.49 -2.68 -8.45
N ARG A 32 -5.15 -2.66 -8.58
CA ARG A 32 -4.45 -3.18 -9.77
C ARG A 32 -3.49 -4.29 -9.40
N LEU A 33 -3.90 -5.52 -9.63
CA LEU A 33 -3.09 -6.71 -9.38
C LEU A 33 -2.17 -7.01 -10.57
N THR A 34 -0.86 -7.02 -10.33
CA THR A 34 0.16 -7.47 -11.27
C THR A 34 0.92 -8.64 -10.65
N PRO A 35 0.71 -9.89 -11.11
CA PRO A 35 1.36 -11.07 -10.53
C PRO A 35 2.89 -10.95 -10.51
N PHE A 36 3.53 -11.70 -9.60
CA PHE A 36 4.98 -11.78 -9.59
C PHE A 36 5.49 -12.47 -10.86
N PRO A 37 6.54 -11.95 -11.50
CA PRO A 37 7.20 -12.66 -12.59
C PRO A 37 8.06 -13.79 -12.04
N THR A 38 8.47 -14.70 -12.91
CA THR A 38 9.62 -15.56 -12.63
C THR A 38 10.89 -14.69 -12.69
N GLY A 39 11.59 -14.55 -11.57
CA GLY A 39 12.79 -13.72 -11.47
C GLY A 39 12.52 -12.29 -11.00
N SER A 40 13.33 -11.33 -11.47
CA SER A 40 13.29 -9.95 -10.97
C SER A 40 12.02 -9.21 -11.42
N SER A 41 11.37 -8.52 -10.48
CA SER A 41 10.20 -7.68 -10.75
C SER A 41 10.54 -6.22 -11.08
N TRP A 42 11.82 -5.83 -11.04
CA TRP A 42 12.26 -4.44 -11.16
C TRP A 42 11.69 -3.76 -12.40
N THR A 43 11.97 -4.29 -13.59
CA THR A 43 11.53 -3.70 -14.87
C THR A 43 10.01 -3.72 -15.01
N LEU A 44 9.35 -4.75 -14.48
CA LEU A 44 7.89 -4.90 -14.56
C LEU A 44 7.17 -3.82 -13.75
N TYR A 45 7.67 -3.50 -12.55
CA TYR A 45 7.00 -2.58 -11.64
C TYR A 45 7.53 -1.14 -11.72
N ARG A 46 8.72 -0.93 -12.27
CA ARG A 46 9.34 0.40 -12.40
C ARG A 46 8.46 1.47 -13.07
N PRO A 47 7.60 1.16 -14.06
CA PRO A 47 6.74 2.16 -14.67
C PRO A 47 5.79 2.88 -13.70
N PHE A 48 5.43 2.23 -12.58
CA PHE A 48 4.49 2.80 -11.59
C PHE A 48 5.05 2.83 -10.16
N SER A 49 6.17 2.17 -9.89
CA SER A 49 6.80 2.11 -8.58
C SER A 49 8.26 2.53 -8.67
N PRO A 50 8.67 3.61 -7.99
CA PRO A 50 10.06 4.07 -8.03
C PRO A 50 11.02 3.02 -7.44
N SER A 51 10.54 2.15 -6.55
CA SER A 51 11.33 1.06 -5.96
C SER A 51 11.36 -0.22 -6.81
N GLY A 52 10.59 -0.30 -7.91
CA GLY A 52 10.44 -1.53 -8.69
C GLY A 52 9.80 -2.68 -7.89
N ARG A 53 9.03 -2.34 -6.85
CA ARG A 53 8.36 -3.28 -5.92
C ARG A 53 6.90 -2.87 -5.71
N VAL A 54 6.12 -3.79 -5.17
CA VAL A 54 4.75 -3.58 -4.71
C VAL A 54 4.67 -3.84 -3.20
N PRO A 55 3.77 -3.18 -2.46
CA PRO A 55 2.71 -2.28 -2.94
C PRO A 55 3.23 -0.90 -3.40
N CYS A 56 2.44 -0.24 -4.24
CA CYS A 56 2.62 1.17 -4.58
C CYS A 56 1.23 1.82 -4.71
N LEU A 57 0.98 2.86 -3.93
CA LEU A 57 -0.24 3.66 -4.01
C LEU A 57 0.02 4.85 -4.92
N ILE A 58 -0.84 5.06 -5.92
CA ILE A 58 -0.86 6.27 -6.72
C ILE A 58 -2.02 7.14 -6.25
N ASP A 59 -1.71 8.39 -5.93
CA ASP A 59 -2.70 9.43 -5.64
C ASP A 59 -2.29 10.72 -6.36
N ASP A 60 -3.19 11.28 -7.16
CA ASP A 60 -2.96 12.48 -7.98
C ASP A 60 -1.64 12.48 -8.78
N GLY A 61 -1.32 11.34 -9.39
CA GLY A 61 -0.09 11.16 -10.17
C GLY A 61 1.20 11.00 -9.34
N TRP A 62 1.12 11.06 -8.01
CA TRP A 62 2.23 10.84 -7.11
C TRP A 62 2.26 9.40 -6.58
N ALA A 63 3.45 8.80 -6.55
CA ALA A 63 3.66 7.42 -6.12
C ALA A 63 4.18 7.36 -4.68
N VAL A 64 3.40 6.72 -3.80
CA VAL A 64 3.78 6.36 -2.43
C VAL A 64 4.09 4.88 -2.40
N TRP A 65 5.36 4.54 -2.19
CA TRP A 65 5.86 3.17 -2.15
C TRP A 65 6.25 2.77 -0.71
N ASP A 66 6.28 1.47 -0.43
CA ASP A 66 6.40 0.84 0.91
C ASP A 66 5.07 0.75 1.67
N SER A 67 4.81 -0.42 2.28
CA SER A 67 3.53 -0.66 2.97
C SER A 67 3.30 0.24 4.17
N LEU A 68 4.35 0.58 4.93
CA LEU A 68 4.24 1.46 6.09
C LEU A 68 4.08 2.91 5.66
N ALA A 69 4.83 3.34 4.65
CA ALA A 69 4.69 4.69 4.10
C ALA A 69 3.27 4.93 3.54
N ILE A 70 2.69 3.93 2.86
CA ILE A 70 1.29 3.99 2.43
C ILE A 70 0.33 4.11 3.64
N ALA A 71 0.55 3.33 4.70
CA ALA A 71 -0.28 3.41 5.91
C ALA A 71 -0.18 4.79 6.58
N GLU A 72 1.02 5.37 6.72
CA GLU A 72 1.20 6.71 7.27
C GLU A 72 0.58 7.79 6.37
N TYR A 73 0.74 7.69 5.05
CA TYR A 73 0.11 8.60 4.09
C TYR A 73 -1.42 8.61 4.21
N LEU A 74 -2.01 7.43 4.38
CA LEU A 74 -3.45 7.28 4.62
C LEU A 74 -3.86 7.79 6.01
N ALA A 75 -3.03 7.61 7.04
CA ALA A 75 -3.32 8.07 8.39
C ALA A 75 -3.45 9.59 8.50
N GLU A 76 -2.73 10.34 7.66
CA GLU A 76 -2.84 11.80 7.57
C GLU A 76 -4.19 12.25 6.96
N ARG A 77 -4.91 11.36 6.28
CA ARG A 77 -6.10 11.67 5.46
C ARG A 77 -7.38 10.99 5.93
N HIS A 78 -7.25 9.89 6.66
CA HIS A 78 -8.36 9.05 7.11
C HIS A 78 -8.22 8.77 8.61
N GLN A 79 -9.30 9.04 9.35
CA GLN A 79 -9.35 8.69 10.78
C GLN A 79 -9.39 7.17 10.96
N GLY A 80 -8.88 6.68 12.10
CA GLY A 80 -8.95 5.26 12.45
C GLY A 80 -7.85 4.37 11.89
N VAL A 81 -6.98 4.88 11.01
CA VAL A 81 -5.78 4.15 10.52
C VAL A 81 -4.85 3.79 11.68
N TRP A 82 -4.63 4.72 12.60
CA TRP A 82 -3.85 4.49 13.80
C TRP A 82 -4.67 4.81 15.07
N PRO A 83 -4.39 4.12 16.19
CA PRO A 83 -4.89 4.53 17.49
C PRO A 83 -4.54 5.98 17.80
N ALA A 84 -5.41 6.70 18.52
CA ALA A 84 -5.13 8.07 18.98
C ALA A 84 -4.11 8.12 20.13
N ASP A 85 -4.08 7.10 20.99
CA ASP A 85 -3.09 6.99 22.05
C ASP A 85 -1.67 6.80 21.49
N ALA A 86 -0.71 7.53 22.04
CA ALA A 86 0.66 7.54 21.55
C ALA A 86 1.40 6.22 21.76
N LYS A 87 1.16 5.54 22.90
CA LYS A 87 1.83 4.27 23.20
C LYS A 87 1.26 3.14 22.35
N ALA A 88 -0.07 3.07 22.22
CA ALA A 88 -0.74 2.10 21.36
C ALA A 88 -0.30 2.26 19.91
N ARG A 89 -0.26 3.50 19.40
CA ARG A 89 0.22 3.80 18.04
C ARG A 89 1.68 3.41 17.83
N ALA A 90 2.57 3.63 18.81
CA ALA A 90 3.95 3.20 18.73
C ALA A 90 4.12 1.67 18.72
N TRP A 91 3.17 0.93 19.28
CA TRP A 91 3.19 -0.53 19.31
C TRP A 91 2.73 -1.18 17.99
N VAL A 92 1.83 -0.52 17.26
CA VAL A 92 1.20 -1.09 16.05
C VAL A 92 1.76 -0.57 14.72
N ARG A 93 2.57 0.50 14.76
CA ARG A 93 3.31 1.04 13.61
C ARG A 93 4.53 0.19 13.30
#